data_AF-A0A420VGI5-F1
#
_entry.id   AF-A0A420VGI5-F1
#
_cell.length_a   1.000
_cell.length_b   1.000
_cell.length_c   1.000
_cell.angle_alpha   90.00
_cell.angle_beta   90.00
_cell.angle_gamma   90.00
#
_symmetry.space_group_name_H-M   'P 1'
#
loop_
_entity.id
_entity.type
_entity.pdbx_description
1 polymer ?
#
loop_
_entity_poly.entity_id
_entity_poly.type
_entity_poly.pdbx_seq_one_letter_code
_entity_poly.pdbx_strand_id
1 'polypeptide(L)'
;MDFHLSEEHEMIRKMVQDFAEKEVAPSAAERDEEERFDRGIFERMAELGLTGIPWPEEYGGIGSDFLAYVIAVEELSRVCASTGVTLSAHLSLASWPIYKFGTEEQKQKYLKPLAQGKKIGAYCLTESGSGSDAGAMKTTAKKGGSLRIKRFEDFYHQRRRRRDLHRLRPDRSGAEAQGGQRLHRGEGFPRF
;
A
#
# COMPACT_ATOMS: atom_id res chain seq x y z
N MET A 1 16.78 11.21 -30.64
CA MET A 1 15.94 10.78 -29.51
C MET A 1 15.58 12.01 -28.72
N ASP A 2 14.30 12.21 -28.43
CA ASP A 2 13.82 13.34 -27.64
C ASP A 2 13.53 12.85 -26.22
N PHE A 3 13.99 13.62 -25.23
CA PHE A 3 13.90 13.30 -23.80
C PHE A 3 13.08 14.33 -23.02
N HIS A 4 12.49 15.31 -23.70
CA HIS A 4 11.62 16.29 -23.05
C HIS A 4 10.27 15.66 -22.74
N LEU A 5 9.66 16.09 -21.64
CA LEU A 5 8.27 15.77 -21.34
C LEU A 5 7.36 16.51 -22.31
N SER A 6 6.23 15.87 -22.66
CA SER A 6 5.16 16.56 -23.38
C SER A 6 4.56 17.67 -22.50
N GLU A 7 3.84 18.61 -23.11
CA GLU A 7 3.13 19.65 -22.37
C GLU A 7 2.13 19.04 -21.37
N GLU A 8 1.43 17.97 -21.76
CA GLU A 8 0.50 17.24 -20.86
C GLU A 8 1.23 16.63 -19.66
N HIS A 9 2.37 15.98 -19.90
CA HIS A 9 3.19 15.39 -18.83
C HIS A 9 3.73 16.46 -17.88
N GLU A 10 4.16 17.61 -18.40
CA GLU A 10 4.67 18.71 -17.57
C GLU A 10 3.55 19.38 -16.75
N MET A 11 2.33 19.48 -17.31
CA MET A 11 1.15 19.92 -16.57
C MET A 11 0.82 18.98 -15.39
N ILE A 12 0.81 17.66 -15.64
CA ILE A 12 0.58 16.66 -14.59
C ILE A 12 1.67 16.75 -13.53
N ARG A 13 2.94 16.82 -13.95
CA ARG A 13 4.09 16.97 -13.04
C ARG A 13 3.91 18.16 -12.11
N LYS A 14 3.64 19.35 -12.67
CA LYS A 14 3.47 20.58 -11.89
C LYS A 14 2.28 20.50 -10.93
N MET A 15 1.16 19.94 -11.38
CA MET A 15 -0.02 19.74 -10.52
C MET A 15 0.31 18.83 -9.33
N VAL A 16 0.98 17.70 -9.57
CA VAL A 16 1.34 16.76 -8.50
C VAL A 16 2.42 17.34 -7.60
N GLN A 17 3.39 18.08 -8.16
CA GLN A 17 4.41 18.78 -7.40
C GLN A 17 3.78 19.78 -6.41
N ASP A 18 2.88 20.63 -6.89
CA ASP A 18 2.18 21.62 -6.06
C ASP A 18 1.37 20.94 -4.95
N PHE A 19 0.66 19.85 -5.27
CA PHE A 19 -0.06 19.05 -4.29
C PHE A 19 0.88 18.42 -3.25
N ALA A 20 1.97 17.82 -3.71
CA ALA A 20 2.95 17.17 -2.85
C ALA A 20 3.56 18.17 -1.85
N GLU A 21 3.95 19.35 -2.30
CA GLU A 21 4.57 20.38 -1.45
C GLU A 21 3.59 21.00 -0.46
N LYS A 22 2.34 21.26 -0.87
CA LYS A 22 1.35 21.96 -0.04
C LYS A 22 0.58 21.03 0.90
N GLU A 23 0.25 19.83 0.43
CA GLU A 23 -0.70 18.94 1.12
C GLU A 23 -0.01 17.74 1.78
N VAL A 24 1.10 17.26 1.20
CA VAL A 24 1.75 16.02 1.65
C VAL A 24 2.95 16.30 2.55
N ALA A 25 3.84 17.21 2.12
CA ALA A 25 5.10 17.50 2.77
C ALA A 25 4.97 18.02 4.23
N PRO A 26 4.03 18.92 4.57
CA PRO A 26 4.00 19.55 5.90
C PRO A 26 3.84 18.56 7.05
N SER A 27 3.11 17.47 6.84
CA SER A 27 2.84 16.44 7.86
C SER A 27 3.66 15.15 7.64
N ALA A 28 4.57 15.10 6.66
CA ALA A 28 5.23 13.86 6.27
C ALA A 28 6.09 13.26 7.40
N ALA A 29 6.89 14.08 8.09
CA ALA A 29 7.76 13.63 9.18
C ALA A 29 6.97 13.16 10.42
N GLU A 30 5.91 13.89 10.78
CA GLU A 30 5.02 13.51 11.88
C GLU A 30 4.33 12.16 11.58
N ARG A 31 3.76 12.00 10.37
CA ARG A 31 3.10 10.76 9.96
C ARG A 31 4.05 9.56 9.96
N ASP A 32 5.33 9.78 9.63
CA ASP A 32 6.34 8.73 9.67
C ASP A 32 6.64 8.27 11.11
N GLU A 33 6.90 9.21 12.02
CA GLU A 33 7.14 8.92 13.44
C GLU A 33 5.93 8.23 14.10
N GLU A 34 4.72 8.65 13.73
CA GLU A 34 3.47 8.07 14.24
C GLU A 34 3.05 6.77 13.56
N GLU A 35 3.75 6.35 12.50
CA GLU A 35 3.35 5.23 11.64
C GLU A 35 1.90 5.38 11.12
N ARG A 36 1.46 6.62 10.88
CA ARG A 36 0.06 6.95 10.63
C ARG A 36 -0.23 7.02 9.13
N PHE A 37 -1.19 6.19 8.70
CA PHE A 37 -1.78 6.34 7.38
C PHE A 37 -2.80 7.49 7.36
N ASP A 38 -2.64 8.43 6.44
CA ASP A 38 -3.56 9.56 6.29
C ASP A 38 -4.51 9.33 5.12
N ARG A 39 -5.75 8.97 5.46
CA ARG A 39 -6.81 8.73 4.48
C ARG A 39 -7.22 10.01 3.73
N GLY A 40 -7.13 11.17 4.38
CA GLY A 40 -7.49 12.45 3.78
C GLY A 40 -6.57 12.82 2.62
N ILE A 41 -5.27 12.56 2.76
CA ILE A 41 -4.31 12.73 1.63
C ILE A 41 -4.69 11.82 0.47
N PHE A 42 -5.04 10.56 0.74
CA PHE A 42 -5.46 9.64 -0.32
C PHE A 42 -6.74 10.09 -1.04
N GLU A 43 -7.71 10.63 -0.30
CA GLU A 43 -8.95 11.17 -0.86
C GLU A 43 -8.69 12.39 -1.74
N ARG A 44 -7.80 13.31 -1.32
CA ARG A 44 -7.39 14.44 -2.18
C ARG A 44 -6.64 13.98 -3.43
N MET A 45 -5.81 12.93 -3.35
CA MET A 45 -5.21 12.32 -4.55
C MET A 45 -6.29 11.79 -5.50
N ALA A 46 -7.38 11.21 -4.98
CA ALA A 46 -8.48 10.72 -5.79
C ALA A 46 -9.28 11.84 -6.46
N GLU A 47 -9.51 12.95 -5.76
CA GLU A 47 -10.15 14.16 -6.31
C GLU A 47 -9.35 14.76 -7.47
N LEU A 48 -8.02 14.67 -7.42
CA LEU A 48 -7.11 15.05 -8.52
C LEU A 48 -7.04 14.01 -9.65
N GLY A 49 -7.75 12.89 -9.54
CA GLY A 49 -7.71 11.79 -10.52
C GLY A 49 -6.47 10.90 -10.45
N LEU A 50 -5.59 11.10 -9.45
CA LEU A 50 -4.30 10.40 -9.38
C LEU A 50 -4.47 8.89 -9.19
N THR A 51 -5.50 8.46 -8.47
CA THR A 51 -5.80 7.03 -8.22
C THR A 51 -6.26 6.27 -9.46
N GLY A 52 -6.51 6.95 -10.57
CA GLY A 52 -6.95 6.38 -11.82
C GLY A 52 -6.21 6.88 -13.05
N ILE A 53 -4.97 7.42 -12.90
CA ILE A 53 -4.20 8.06 -13.97
C ILE A 53 -4.24 7.29 -15.30
N PRO A 54 -3.81 6.01 -15.34
CA PRO A 54 -3.70 5.28 -16.60
C PRO A 54 -5.01 4.61 -17.03
N TRP A 55 -6.09 4.74 -16.25
CA TRP A 55 -7.33 4.01 -16.52
C TRP A 55 -8.26 4.82 -17.42
N PRO A 56 -8.87 4.18 -18.44
CA PRO A 56 -9.90 4.82 -19.27
C PRO A 56 -11.04 5.45 -18.47
N GLU A 57 -11.64 6.50 -19.02
CA GLU A 57 -12.77 7.22 -18.42
C GLU A 57 -13.99 6.33 -18.16
N GLU A 58 -14.24 5.31 -18.98
CA GLU A 58 -15.33 4.34 -18.77
C GLU A 58 -15.21 3.60 -17.43
N TYR A 59 -13.98 3.45 -16.94
CA TYR A 59 -13.65 2.88 -15.63
C TYR A 59 -13.41 3.97 -14.58
N GLY A 60 -13.70 5.23 -14.86
CA GLY A 60 -13.59 6.34 -13.91
C GLY A 60 -12.16 6.79 -13.62
N GLY A 61 -11.21 6.51 -14.52
CA GLY A 61 -9.90 7.16 -14.54
C GLY A 61 -9.88 8.38 -15.45
N ILE A 62 -8.68 8.92 -15.71
CA ILE A 62 -8.47 10.10 -16.56
C ILE A 62 -7.89 9.77 -17.94
N GLY A 63 -7.61 8.50 -18.22
CA GLY A 63 -7.19 8.02 -19.54
C GLY A 63 -5.80 8.47 -19.99
N SER A 64 -4.92 8.90 -19.08
CA SER A 64 -3.53 9.26 -19.43
C SER A 64 -2.66 7.99 -19.52
N ASP A 65 -1.34 8.15 -19.60
CA ASP A 65 -0.40 7.04 -19.81
C ASP A 65 0.38 6.62 -18.54
N PHE A 66 1.21 5.58 -18.68
CA PHE A 66 2.04 5.11 -17.58
C PHE A 66 3.20 6.07 -17.26
N LEU A 67 3.60 6.96 -18.18
CA LEU A 67 4.62 7.96 -17.91
C LEU A 67 4.07 9.03 -16.96
N ALA A 68 2.84 9.51 -17.20
CA ALA A 68 2.11 10.37 -16.27
C ALA A 68 1.97 9.73 -14.88
N TYR A 69 1.67 8.43 -14.81
CA TYR A 69 1.64 7.69 -13.54
C TYR A 69 3.01 7.69 -12.83
N VAL A 70 4.10 7.41 -13.55
CA VAL A 70 5.44 7.38 -12.97
C VAL A 70 5.86 8.77 -12.47
N ILE A 71 5.57 9.82 -13.23
CA ILE A 71 5.78 11.22 -12.83
C ILE A 71 5.04 11.52 -11.52
N ALA A 72 3.78 11.11 -11.40
CA ALA A 72 3.01 11.34 -10.18
C ALA A 72 3.62 10.61 -8.98
N VAL A 73 4.06 9.36 -9.16
CA VAL A 73 4.75 8.61 -8.10
C VAL A 73 6.07 9.27 -7.71
N GLU A 74 6.84 9.76 -8.67
CA GLU A 74 8.12 10.45 -8.44
C GLU A 74 7.93 11.71 -7.59
N GLU A 75 7.03 12.61 -8.01
CA GLU A 75 6.79 13.89 -7.32
C GLU A 75 6.24 13.68 -5.90
N LEU A 76 5.36 12.70 -5.68
CA LEU A 76 4.89 12.34 -4.34
C LEU A 76 6.01 11.74 -3.49
N SER A 77 6.82 10.85 -4.06
CA SER A 77 7.90 10.15 -3.34
C SER A 77 9.02 11.10 -2.93
N ARG A 78 9.23 12.19 -3.67
CA ARG A 78 10.21 13.24 -3.35
C ARG A 78 9.98 13.86 -1.97
N VAL A 79 8.72 13.96 -1.53
CA VAL A 79 8.36 14.55 -0.23
C VAL A 79 7.88 13.54 0.80
N CYS A 80 7.29 12.42 0.37
CA CYS A 80 6.83 11.37 1.27
C CYS A 80 6.79 10.00 0.56
N ALA A 81 7.81 9.18 0.79
CA ALA A 81 7.94 7.84 0.22
C ALA A 81 6.71 6.95 0.51
N SER A 82 6.13 7.04 1.71
CA SER A 82 4.93 6.28 2.10
C SER A 82 3.70 6.65 1.26
N THR A 83 3.54 7.92 0.89
CA THR A 83 2.45 8.35 0.00
C THR A 83 2.68 7.85 -1.44
N GLY A 84 3.91 8.00 -1.96
CA GLY A 84 4.26 7.53 -3.30
C GLY A 84 4.06 6.02 -3.48
N VAL A 85 4.52 5.21 -2.52
CA VAL A 85 4.33 3.75 -2.56
C VAL A 85 2.87 3.35 -2.39
N THR A 86 2.06 4.13 -1.66
CA THR A 86 0.61 3.90 -1.56
C THR A 86 -0.06 4.02 -2.92
N LEU A 87 0.22 5.09 -3.67
CA LEU A 87 -0.30 5.27 -5.02
C LEU A 87 0.20 4.16 -5.96
N SER A 88 1.49 3.85 -5.88
CA SER A 88 2.12 2.82 -6.71
C SER A 88 1.50 1.44 -6.49
N ALA A 89 1.36 0.99 -5.25
CA ALA A 89 0.75 -0.30 -4.92
C ALA A 89 -0.73 -0.36 -5.31
N HIS A 90 -1.47 0.73 -5.09
CA HIS A 90 -2.87 0.86 -5.46
C HIS A 90 -3.08 0.68 -6.98
N LEU A 91 -2.26 1.33 -7.80
CA LEU A 91 -2.39 1.28 -9.25
C LEU A 91 -1.77 0.02 -9.84
N SER A 92 -0.47 -0.16 -9.64
CA SER A 92 0.32 -1.18 -10.37
C SER A 92 0.11 -2.59 -9.85
N LEU A 93 -0.14 -2.78 -8.56
CA LEU A 93 -0.28 -4.12 -7.97
C LEU A 93 -1.74 -4.54 -7.83
N ALA A 94 -2.63 -3.61 -7.45
CA ALA A 94 -4.03 -3.95 -7.21
C ALA A 94 -4.93 -3.70 -8.43
N SER A 95 -4.89 -2.49 -9.00
CA SER A 95 -5.80 -2.11 -10.08
C SER A 95 -5.41 -2.71 -11.43
N TRP A 96 -4.11 -2.73 -11.76
CA TRP A 96 -3.60 -3.22 -13.04
C TRP A 96 -4.02 -4.65 -13.39
N PRO A 97 -3.89 -5.68 -12.51
CA PRO A 97 -4.31 -7.03 -12.87
C PRO A 97 -5.82 -7.14 -13.09
N ILE A 98 -6.64 -6.32 -12.42
CA ILE A 98 -8.09 -6.25 -12.68
C ILE A 98 -8.34 -5.66 -14.07
N TYR A 99 -7.66 -4.56 -14.41
CA TYR A 99 -7.77 -3.95 -15.73
C TYR A 99 -7.32 -4.91 -16.85
N LYS A 100 -6.21 -5.62 -16.64
CA LYS A 100 -5.58 -6.48 -17.65
C LYS A 100 -6.31 -7.81 -17.84
N PHE A 101 -6.76 -8.44 -16.76
CA PHE A 101 -7.27 -9.82 -16.78
C PHE A 101 -8.73 -9.97 -16.34
N GLY A 102 -9.33 -8.91 -15.78
CA GLY A 102 -10.71 -8.95 -15.34
C GLY A 102 -11.70 -8.99 -16.51
N THR A 103 -12.85 -9.64 -16.31
CA THR A 103 -14.01 -9.49 -17.20
C THR A 103 -14.55 -8.06 -17.13
N GLU A 104 -15.36 -7.66 -18.11
CA GLU A 104 -15.95 -6.32 -18.10
C GLU A 104 -16.77 -6.06 -16.82
N GLU A 105 -17.53 -7.05 -16.36
CA GLU A 105 -18.28 -6.97 -15.11
C GLU A 105 -17.36 -6.81 -13.89
N GLN A 106 -16.19 -7.45 -13.90
CA GLN A 106 -15.20 -7.31 -12.82
C GLN A 106 -14.53 -5.93 -12.85
N LYS A 107 -14.25 -5.37 -14.03
CA LYS A 107 -13.69 -4.01 -14.15
C LYS A 107 -14.70 -2.97 -13.66
N GLN A 108 -15.96 -3.04 -14.10
CA GLN A 108 -17.00 -2.15 -13.62
C GLN A 108 -17.22 -2.26 -12.10
N LYS A 109 -17.17 -3.48 -11.56
CA LYS A 109 -17.41 -3.72 -10.13
C LYS A 109 -16.23 -3.36 -9.23
N TYR A 110 -15.00 -3.61 -9.68
CA TYR A 110 -13.81 -3.53 -8.82
C TYR A 110 -12.80 -2.47 -9.27
N LEU A 111 -12.50 -2.36 -10.57
CA LEU A 111 -11.57 -1.35 -11.06
C LEU A 111 -12.15 0.05 -10.92
N LYS A 112 -13.43 0.25 -11.26
CA LYS A 112 -14.04 1.58 -11.24
C LYS A 112 -14.05 2.25 -9.86
N PRO A 113 -14.42 1.56 -8.76
CA PRO A 113 -14.27 2.14 -7.43
C PRO A 113 -12.82 2.38 -7.00
N LEU A 114 -11.83 1.66 -7.56
CA LEU A 114 -10.41 1.89 -7.30
C LEU A 114 -9.92 3.13 -8.03
N ALA A 115 -10.20 3.23 -9.33
CA ALA A 115 -9.84 4.39 -10.16
C ALA A 115 -10.36 5.71 -9.56
N GLN A 116 -11.60 5.70 -9.06
CA GLN A 116 -12.24 6.83 -8.38
C GLN A 116 -11.76 7.07 -6.94
N GLY A 117 -10.83 6.26 -6.42
CA GLY A 117 -10.31 6.34 -5.05
C GLY A 117 -11.33 6.06 -3.93
N LYS A 118 -12.54 5.61 -4.27
CA LYS A 118 -13.57 5.19 -3.29
C LYS A 118 -13.10 3.97 -2.49
N LYS A 119 -12.25 3.14 -3.08
CA LYS A 119 -11.60 2.00 -2.43
C LYS A 119 -10.09 2.12 -2.54
N ILE A 120 -9.38 1.49 -1.60
CA ILE A 120 -7.94 1.30 -1.68
C ILE A 120 -7.67 -0.15 -2.07
N GLY A 121 -6.83 -0.33 -3.08
CA GLY A 121 -6.40 -1.63 -3.57
C GLY A 121 -5.19 -2.15 -2.79
N ALA A 122 -5.11 -3.47 -2.66
CA ALA A 122 -3.99 -4.19 -2.05
C ALA A 122 -3.65 -5.43 -2.88
N TYR A 123 -2.40 -5.88 -2.79
CA TYR A 123 -1.94 -7.09 -3.46
C TYR A 123 -1.32 -8.05 -2.43
N CYS A 124 -1.86 -9.26 -2.35
CA CYS A 124 -1.54 -10.23 -1.32
C CYS A 124 -0.90 -11.48 -1.93
N LEU A 125 0.39 -11.40 -2.23
CA LEU A 125 1.16 -12.52 -2.77
C LEU A 125 2.10 -13.14 -1.73
N THR A 126 2.90 -12.32 -1.07
CA THR A 126 3.92 -12.76 -0.11
C THR A 126 3.31 -13.43 1.12
N GLU A 127 3.91 -14.54 1.54
CA GLU A 127 3.59 -15.25 2.77
C GLU A 127 4.82 -15.34 3.69
N SER A 128 4.62 -15.72 4.96
CA SER A 128 5.71 -15.84 5.93
C SER A 128 6.87 -16.78 5.49
N GLY A 129 6.59 -17.76 4.62
CA GLY A 129 7.58 -18.67 4.05
C GLY A 129 7.81 -18.52 2.54
N SER A 130 7.24 -17.49 1.89
CA SER A 130 7.27 -17.31 0.44
C SER A 130 7.41 -15.83 0.10
N GLY A 131 8.63 -15.42 -0.23
CA GLY A 131 9.01 -14.06 -0.64
C GLY A 131 9.55 -14.04 -2.06
N SER A 132 10.89 -14.12 -2.21
CA SER A 132 11.54 -14.24 -3.53
C SER A 132 11.06 -15.46 -4.30
N ASP A 133 10.82 -16.58 -3.61
CA ASP A 133 10.11 -17.74 -4.15
C ASP A 133 8.60 -17.60 -3.92
N ALA A 134 7.97 -16.76 -4.73
CA ALA A 134 6.52 -16.53 -4.67
C ALA A 134 5.70 -17.77 -5.10
N GLY A 135 6.30 -18.71 -5.84
CA GLY A 135 5.64 -19.94 -6.28
C GLY A 135 5.42 -20.94 -5.15
N ALA A 136 6.18 -20.84 -4.06
CA ALA A 136 6.07 -21.72 -2.90
C ALA A 136 4.87 -21.42 -1.96
N MET A 137 3.97 -20.50 -2.34
CA MET A 137 2.80 -20.12 -1.53
C MET A 137 1.98 -21.35 -1.08
N LYS A 138 1.42 -21.29 0.12
CA LYS A 138 0.61 -22.36 0.72
C LYS A 138 -0.87 -22.00 0.81
N THR A 139 -1.25 -20.75 0.59
CA THR A 139 -2.66 -20.34 0.55
C THR A 139 -3.42 -21.10 -0.53
N THR A 140 -4.49 -21.78 -0.13
CA THR A 140 -5.34 -22.56 -1.05
C THR A 140 -6.70 -21.91 -1.24
N ALA A 141 -7.23 -21.92 -2.46
CA ALA A 141 -8.63 -21.58 -2.74
C ALA A 141 -9.40 -22.85 -3.12
N LYS A 142 -10.58 -23.06 -2.53
CA LYS A 142 -11.51 -24.13 -2.93
C LYS A 142 -12.55 -23.57 -3.90
N LYS A 143 -12.86 -24.31 -4.96
CA LYS A 143 -13.92 -23.94 -5.92
C LYS A 143 -15.24 -23.72 -5.16
N GLY A 144 -15.91 -22.60 -5.42
CA GLY A 144 -17.14 -22.20 -4.71
C GLY A 144 -16.93 -21.62 -3.30
N GLY A 145 -15.69 -21.58 -2.80
CA GLY A 145 -15.34 -20.87 -1.58
C GLY A 145 -15.11 -19.38 -1.82
N SER A 146 -15.21 -18.59 -0.74
CA SER A 146 -14.79 -17.17 -0.76
C SER A 146 -13.47 -17.03 0.01
N LEU A 147 -12.50 -16.31 -0.58
CA LEU A 147 -11.30 -15.89 0.12
C LEU A 147 -11.56 -14.48 0.68
N ARG A 148 -11.38 -14.29 1.99
CA ARG A 148 -11.54 -12.99 2.65
C ARG A 148 -10.22 -12.58 3.28
N ILE A 149 -9.75 -11.39 2.95
CA ILE A 149 -8.63 -10.74 3.64
C ILE A 149 -9.18 -10.13 4.93
N LYS A 150 -8.63 -10.50 6.09
CA LYS A 150 -9.21 -10.15 7.40
C LYS A 150 -9.08 -8.67 7.79
N ARG A 151 -8.15 -7.91 7.20
CA ARG A 151 -8.08 -6.42 7.17
C ARG A 151 -6.78 -5.96 6.50
N PHE A 152 -6.80 -4.81 5.81
CA PHE A 152 -5.60 -4.17 5.25
C PHE A 152 -4.85 -3.33 6.30
N GLU A 153 -5.57 -2.73 7.25
CA GLU A 153 -5.01 -1.91 8.35
C GLU A 153 -4.04 -2.71 9.25
N ASP A 154 -4.23 -4.02 9.35
CA ASP A 154 -3.36 -4.90 10.14
C ASP A 154 -1.93 -4.98 9.57
N PHE A 155 -1.71 -4.72 8.28
CA PHE A 155 -0.38 -4.70 7.68
C PHE A 155 0.48 -3.56 8.26
N TYR A 156 -0.12 -2.38 8.48
CA TYR A 156 0.55 -1.26 9.14
C TYR A 156 0.72 -1.53 10.64
N HIS A 157 -0.31 -2.05 11.33
CA HIS A 157 -0.22 -2.36 12.77
C HIS A 157 0.70 -3.54 13.13
N GLN A 158 0.93 -4.50 12.23
CA GLN A 158 1.87 -5.61 12.46
C GLN A 158 3.32 -5.15 12.60
N ARG A 159 3.73 -4.07 11.91
CA ARG A 159 5.07 -3.47 12.09
C ARG A 159 5.21 -2.82 13.46
N ARG A 160 4.18 -2.12 13.95
CA ARG A 160 4.14 -1.53 15.31
C ARG A 160 4.42 -2.58 16.40
N ARG A 161 3.74 -3.74 16.37
CA ARG A 161 3.96 -4.81 17.36
C ARG A 161 5.38 -5.39 17.35
N ARG A 162 6.05 -5.44 16.19
CA ARG A 162 7.45 -5.89 16.12
C ARG A 162 8.43 -4.83 16.64
N ARG A 163 8.17 -3.55 16.38
CA ARG A 163 9.01 -2.44 16.89
C ARG A 163 8.89 -2.26 18.41
N ASP A 164 7.68 -2.34 18.96
CA ASP A 164 7.48 -2.27 20.42
C ASP A 164 8.22 -3.42 21.14
N LEU A 165 8.26 -4.62 20.53
CA LEU A 165 9.06 -5.75 21.06
C LEU A 165 10.58 -5.50 21.01
N HIS A 166 11.07 -4.77 20.01
CA HIS A 166 12.49 -4.42 19.88
C HIS A 166 12.88 -3.22 20.77
N ARG A 167 11.98 -2.25 20.98
CA ARG A 167 12.19 -1.11 21.88
C ARG A 167 12.13 -1.52 23.35
N LEU A 168 11.44 -2.62 23.68
CA LEU A 168 11.39 -3.22 25.02
C LEU A 168 12.57 -4.16 25.35
N ARG A 169 13.59 -4.28 24.49
CA ARG A 169 14.88 -4.89 24.87
C ARG A 169 15.97 -3.84 24.96
N PRO A 170 16.08 -3.09 26.08
CA PRO A 170 17.35 -2.48 26.43
C PRO A 170 18.32 -3.59 26.87
N ASP A 171 19.51 -3.53 26.29
CA ASP A 171 20.81 -3.98 26.81
C ASP A 171 20.78 -4.96 28.00
N ARG A 172 21.07 -6.24 27.74
CA ARG A 172 21.58 -7.15 28.77
C ARG A 172 23.08 -7.31 28.57
N SER A 173 23.84 -6.31 28.99
CA SER A 173 25.22 -6.47 29.40
C SER A 173 25.26 -6.78 30.91
N GLY A 174 25.77 -7.96 31.25
CA GLY A 174 26.30 -8.33 32.56
C GLY A 174 25.31 -8.54 33.71
N ALA A 175 24.91 -9.80 33.96
CA ALA A 175 24.78 -10.38 35.31
C ALA A 175 24.48 -11.89 35.24
N GLU A 176 25.51 -12.66 35.58
CA GLU A 176 25.53 -13.94 36.31
C GLU A 176 24.45 -15.02 36.07
N ALA A 177 24.97 -16.21 35.75
CA ALA A 177 24.28 -17.48 35.89
C ALA A 177 24.06 -17.81 37.38
N GLN A 178 22.82 -18.12 37.77
CA GLN A 178 22.48 -19.07 38.83
C GLN A 178 20.96 -19.26 38.92
N GLY A 179 20.54 -20.50 39.24
CA GLY A 179 19.24 -20.78 39.86
C GLY A 179 18.09 -21.09 38.91
N GLY A 180 17.83 -22.39 38.71
CA GLY A 180 16.65 -22.85 37.99
C GLY A 180 15.35 -22.57 38.74
N GLN A 181 14.28 -22.34 37.98
CA GLN A 181 12.92 -22.70 38.38
C GLN A 181 12.05 -22.90 37.15
N ARG A 182 11.25 -23.97 37.22
CA ARG A 182 10.33 -24.49 36.20
C ARG A 182 9.29 -23.45 35.82
N LEU A 183 9.04 -23.28 34.52
CA LEU A 183 7.81 -22.65 34.03
C LEU A 183 6.81 -23.71 33.59
N HIS A 184 5.64 -23.62 34.20
CA HIS A 184 4.47 -24.48 34.07
C HIS A 184 3.87 -24.46 32.65
N ARG A 185 3.31 -25.62 32.27
CA ARG A 185 2.37 -25.81 31.15
C ARG A 185 0.97 -25.29 31.52
N GLY A 186 0.23 -24.81 30.51
CA GLY A 186 -1.20 -24.45 30.53
C GLY A 186 -1.38 -22.93 30.66
N GLU A 187 -2.21 -22.22 29.89
CA GLU A 187 -3.49 -22.56 29.24
C GLU A 187 -3.63 -21.69 27.96
N GLY A 188 -4.21 -22.16 26.85
CA GLY A 188 -5.66 -22.21 26.65
C GLY A 188 -6.21 -20.91 26.04
N PHE A 189 -6.10 -20.71 24.72
CA PHE A 189 -6.80 -19.62 24.02
C PHE A 189 -8.05 -20.14 23.28
N PRO A 190 -9.23 -19.49 23.42
CA PRO A 190 -10.44 -19.88 22.71
C PRO A 190 -10.41 -19.42 21.24
N ARG A 191 -11.02 -20.24 20.38
CA ARG A 191 -11.20 -20.00 18.95
C ARG A 191 -12.38 -19.05 18.70
N PHE A 192 -12.18 -18.04 17.85
CA PHE A 192 -13.18 -17.49 16.94
C PHE A 192 -12.52 -17.12 15.61
#